data_AF-A0A8R2R5Y9-F1
#
_entry.id   AF-A0A8R2R5Y9-F1
#
_cell.length_a   1.000
_cell.length_b   1.000
_cell.length_c   1.000
_cell.angle_alpha   90.00
_cell.angle_beta   90.00
_cell.angle_gamma   90.00
#
_symmetry.space_group_name_H-M   'P 1'
#
loop_
_entity.id
_entity.type
_entity.pdbx_description
1 polymer ?
#
loop_
_entity_poly.entity_id
_entity_poly.type
_entity_poly.pdbx_seq_one_letter_code
_entity_poly.pdbx_strand_id
1 'polypeptide(L)'
;MSEIISAIDLFEISEISPIITEGYSMRIKGIHLITTSKLVEIIIGIFRKALGTKVGNRIHVHADLESLHKHVSKDVLPVELGGSEGSLVKLHDQRIEVFTSKENLEYFERVSKFGTEEKYRPKGQFSELHMGMTGSFRNLRVD
;
A
#
# COMPACT_ATOMS: atom_id res chain seq x y z
N MET A 1 -3.69 -19.77 15.96
CA MET A 1 -2.73 -18.67 16.24
C MET A 1 -1.40 -18.89 15.53
N SER A 2 -0.82 -20.10 15.51
CA SER A 2 0.36 -20.39 14.66
C SER A 2 0.06 -20.24 13.17
N GLU A 3 -1.16 -20.56 12.72
CA GLU A 3 -1.56 -20.40 11.31
C GLU A 3 -1.53 -18.93 10.82
N ILE A 4 -1.86 -17.97 11.69
CA ILE A 4 -1.82 -16.53 11.33
C ILE A 4 -0.36 -16.05 11.23
N ILE A 5 0.52 -16.58 12.08
CA ILE A 5 1.95 -16.25 12.06
C ILE A 5 2.64 -16.90 10.86
N SER A 6 2.21 -18.10 10.44
CA SER A 6 2.72 -18.75 9.23
C SER A 6 2.11 -18.20 7.94
N ALA A 7 0.93 -17.57 7.99
CA ALA A 7 0.27 -17.01 6.81
C ALA A 7 0.82 -15.64 6.39
N ILE A 8 1.64 -14.99 7.24
CA ILE A 8 2.21 -13.68 6.94
C ILE A 8 3.72 -13.80 6.88
N ASP A 9 4.24 -13.95 5.67
CA ASP A 9 5.68 -13.93 5.42
C ASP A 9 6.20 -12.48 5.47
N LEU A 10 7.15 -12.23 6.37
CA LEU A 10 7.82 -10.94 6.51
C LEU A 10 8.53 -10.54 5.20
N PHE A 11 9.02 -11.53 4.46
CA PHE A 11 9.71 -11.34 3.19
C PHE A 11 8.74 -10.81 2.13
N GLU A 12 7.59 -11.46 1.95
CA GLU A 12 6.54 -11.00 1.01
C GLU A 12 6.10 -9.56 1.32
N ILE A 13 5.94 -9.21 2.59
CA ILE A 13 5.58 -7.83 2.98
C ILE A 13 6.67 -6.83 2.59
N SER A 14 7.94 -7.19 2.73
CA SER A 14 9.04 -6.32 2.30
C SER A 14 9.07 -6.12 0.79
N GLU A 15 8.70 -7.13 -0.01
CA GLU A 15 8.61 -7.04 -1.47
C GLU A 15 7.38 -6.26 -1.96
N ILE A 16 6.24 -6.42 -1.28
CA ILE A 16 4.99 -5.73 -1.62
C ILE A 16 5.07 -4.23 -1.28
N SER A 17 5.81 -3.86 -0.24
CA SER A 17 5.95 -2.46 0.21
C SER A 17 6.37 -1.47 -0.90
N PRO A 18 7.47 -1.69 -1.66
CA PRO A 18 7.86 -0.80 -2.75
C PRO A 18 6.86 -0.83 -3.91
N ILE A 19 6.22 -1.98 -4.21
CA ILE A 19 5.19 -2.06 -5.26
C ILE A 19 4.04 -1.10 -4.92
N ILE A 20 3.57 -1.11 -3.68
CA ILE A 20 2.48 -0.24 -3.22
C ILE A 20 2.91 1.23 -3.19
N THR A 21 4.07 1.52 -2.62
CA THR A 21 4.47 2.90 -2.30
C THR A 21 5.17 3.64 -3.44
N GLU A 22 5.93 2.92 -4.26
CA GLU A 22 6.70 3.46 -5.39
C GLU A 22 6.01 3.13 -6.71
N GLY A 23 5.64 1.86 -6.92
CA GLY A 23 4.99 1.39 -8.15
C GLY A 23 3.61 2.00 -8.37
N TYR A 24 2.69 1.80 -7.42
CA TYR A 24 1.35 2.40 -7.46
C TYR A 24 1.31 3.83 -6.91
N SER A 25 2.45 4.36 -6.42
CA SER A 25 2.55 5.69 -5.80
C SER A 25 1.51 5.95 -4.70
N MET A 26 1.06 4.89 -4.01
CA MET A 26 0.02 5.01 -2.99
C MET A 26 0.57 5.72 -1.75
N ARG A 27 -0.08 6.82 -1.35
CA ARG A 27 0.26 7.54 -0.13
C ARG A 27 -0.52 7.00 1.06
N ILE A 28 0.06 5.99 1.72
CA ILE A 28 -0.45 5.45 3.00
C ILE A 28 -0.54 6.59 4.03
N LYS A 29 -1.70 6.88 4.61
CA LYS A 29 -1.84 7.93 5.64
C LYS A 29 -1.69 7.39 7.07
N GLY A 30 -2.26 6.21 7.32
CA GLY A 30 -2.19 5.51 8.59
C GLY A 30 -2.63 4.07 8.41
N ILE A 31 -2.08 3.17 9.20
CA ILE A 31 -2.48 1.76 9.32
C ILE A 31 -2.90 1.56 10.76
N HIS A 32 -4.18 1.31 11.01
CA HIS A 32 -4.74 1.25 12.36
C HIS A 32 -5.09 -0.19 12.71
N LEU A 33 -4.50 -0.73 13.78
CA LEU A 33 -4.80 -2.06 14.30
C LEU A 33 -5.41 -1.93 15.69
N ILE A 34 -6.55 -2.59 15.93
CA ILE A 34 -7.17 -2.65 17.26
C ILE A 34 -6.82 -4.01 17.86
N THR A 35 -6.08 -4.03 18.96
CA THR A 35 -5.72 -5.25 19.68
C THR A 35 -5.28 -4.93 21.10
N THR A 36 -5.53 -5.85 22.02
CA THR A 36 -5.03 -5.82 23.41
C THR A 36 -3.95 -6.87 23.66
N SER A 37 -3.62 -7.68 22.64
CA SER A 37 -2.68 -8.78 22.77
C SER A 37 -1.23 -8.29 22.65
N LYS A 38 -0.47 -8.45 23.74
CA LYS A 38 0.98 -8.14 23.78
C LYS A 38 1.78 -8.89 22.72
N LEU A 39 1.37 -10.11 22.36
CA LEU A 39 2.04 -10.88 21.31
C LEU A 39 1.89 -10.20 19.94
N VAL A 40 0.71 -9.64 19.65
CA VAL A 40 0.45 -8.92 18.40
C VAL A 40 1.27 -7.63 18.34
N GLU A 41 1.42 -6.91 19.45
CA GLU A 41 2.28 -5.72 19.52
C GLU A 41 3.75 -6.03 19.21
N ILE A 42 4.28 -7.14 19.74
CA ILE A 42 5.65 -7.59 19.45
C ILE A 42 5.81 -7.88 17.95
N ILE A 43 4.86 -8.62 17.37
CA ILE A 43 4.85 -8.95 15.94
C ILE A 43 4.82 -7.68 15.08
N ILE A 44 3.97 -6.70 15.43
CA ILE A 44 3.90 -5.40 14.75
C ILE A 44 5.24 -4.65 14.85
N GLY A 45 5.94 -4.75 15.99
CA GLY A 45 7.28 -4.18 16.15
C GLY A 45 8.30 -4.71 15.14
N ILE A 46 8.19 -5.99 14.75
CA ILE A 46 9.01 -6.61 13.71
C ILE A 46 8.61 -6.05 12.33
N PHE A 47 7.30 -6.01 12.02
CA PHE A 47 6.79 -5.47 10.76
C PHE A 47 7.15 -3.99 10.54
N ARG A 48 7.13 -3.16 11.58
CA ARG A 48 7.55 -1.75 11.50
C ARG A 48 8.97 -1.60 10.98
N LYS A 49 9.88 -2.49 11.38
CA LYS A 49 11.27 -2.49 10.91
C LYS A 49 11.36 -2.94 9.46
N ALA A 50 10.62 -3.98 9.08
CA ALA A 50 10.61 -4.52 7.72
C ALA A 50 10.06 -3.52 6.69
N LEU A 51 9.01 -2.76 7.04
CA LEU A 51 8.35 -1.80 6.17
C LEU A 51 9.10 -0.45 6.03
N GLY A 52 10.23 -0.28 6.72
CA GLY A 52 11.01 0.95 6.75
C GLY A 52 10.37 2.07 7.57
N THR A 53 11.15 3.13 7.85
CA THR A 53 10.75 4.21 8.77
C THR A 53 9.50 4.96 8.32
N LYS A 54 9.34 5.19 7.01
CA LYS A 54 8.21 5.97 6.45
C LYS A 54 6.87 5.29 6.64
N VAL A 55 6.78 3.98 6.37
CA VAL A 55 5.53 3.21 6.53
C VAL A 55 5.37 2.76 7.98
N GLY A 56 6.46 2.30 8.61
CA GLY A 56 6.46 1.88 10.01
C GLY A 56 5.98 2.96 10.99
N ASN A 57 6.30 4.24 10.75
CA ASN A 57 5.81 5.36 11.58
C ASN A 57 4.31 5.65 11.42
N ARG A 58 3.68 5.12 10.38
CA ARG A 58 2.24 5.29 10.10
C ARG A 58 1.39 4.16 10.65
N ILE A 59 2.01 3.16 11.29
CA ILE A 59 1.29 2.09 11.97
C ILE A 59 0.88 2.60 13.35
N HIS A 60 -0.39 2.46 13.70
CA HIS A 60 -0.97 2.85 14.99
C HIS A 60 -1.67 1.63 15.59
N VAL A 61 -1.33 1.30 16.83
CA VAL A 61 -1.96 0.21 17.57
C VAL A 61 -2.84 0.81 18.65
N HIS A 62 -4.10 0.38 18.69
CA HIS A 62 -5.15 0.89 19.55
C HIS A 62 -5.61 -0.22 20.48
N ALA A 63 -5.69 0.06 21.78
CA ALA A 63 -6.20 -0.89 22.77
C ALA A 63 -7.73 -0.96 22.76
N ASP A 64 -8.38 0.11 22.29
CA ASP A 64 -9.83 0.31 22.33
C ASP A 64 -10.30 1.16 21.13
N LEU A 65 -11.63 1.30 21.00
CA LEU A 65 -12.22 2.12 19.95
C LEU A 65 -12.03 3.64 20.19
N GLU A 66 -11.90 4.07 21.43
CA GLU A 66 -11.73 5.50 21.75
C GLU A 66 -10.39 6.04 21.20
N SER A 67 -9.31 5.27 21.33
CA SER A 67 -8.00 5.59 20.77
C SER A 67 -8.01 5.58 19.23
N LEU A 68 -8.77 4.67 18.61
CA LEU A 68 -9.00 4.69 17.16
C LEU A 68 -9.70 5.99 16.74
N HIS A 69 -10.77 6.39 17.45
CA HIS A 69 -11.61 7.53 17.09
C HIS A 69 -10.90 8.89 17.20
N LYS A 70 -9.75 8.94 17.88
CA LYS A 70 -8.84 10.11 17.87
C LYS A 70 -8.12 10.29 16.53
N HIS A 71 -8.05 9.24 15.71
CA HIS A 71 -7.34 9.23 14.43
C HIS A 71 -8.29 9.15 13.23
N VAL A 72 -9.40 8.43 13.38
CA VAL A 72 -10.39 8.20 12.33
C VAL A 72 -11.76 8.66 12.85
N SER A 73 -12.44 9.49 12.07
CA SER A 73 -13.74 10.02 12.48
C SER A 73 -14.81 8.93 12.51
N LYS A 74 -15.77 9.07 13.43
CA LYS A 74 -16.86 8.09 13.65
C LYS A 74 -17.84 8.04 12.49
N ASP A 75 -18.00 9.15 11.77
CA ASP A 75 -18.94 9.29 10.66
C ASP A 75 -18.66 8.32 9.51
N VAL A 76 -17.39 8.02 9.25
CA VAL A 76 -16.95 7.10 8.17
C VAL A 76 -16.79 5.64 8.60
N LEU A 77 -17.00 5.34 9.89
CA LEU A 77 -16.81 4.00 10.43
C LEU A 77 -18.15 3.24 10.50
N PRO A 78 -18.14 1.91 10.31
CA PRO A 78 -19.32 1.09 10.46
C PRO A 78 -19.83 1.09 11.91
N VAL A 79 -21.12 0.75 12.08
CA VAL A 79 -21.76 0.73 13.40
C VAL A 79 -21.07 -0.21 14.40
N GLU A 80 -20.51 -1.33 13.92
CA GLU A 80 -19.80 -2.30 14.75
C GLU A 80 -18.49 -1.75 15.32
N LEU A 81 -17.93 -0.69 14.73
CA LEU A 81 -16.75 0.02 15.24
C LEU A 81 -17.13 1.32 15.97
N GLY A 82 -18.41 1.47 16.37
CA GLY A 82 -18.92 2.64 17.08
C GLY A 82 -19.05 3.90 16.21
N GLY A 83 -19.18 3.70 14.88
CA GLY A 83 -19.44 4.78 13.92
C GLY A 83 -20.90 4.91 13.52
N SER A 84 -21.17 5.74 12.50
CA SER A 84 -22.53 6.01 12.00
C SER A 84 -22.77 5.62 10.53
N GLU A 85 -21.79 5.00 9.88
CA GLU A 85 -21.93 4.45 8.52
C GLU A 85 -22.82 3.19 8.55
N GLY A 86 -23.01 2.53 7.40
CA GLY A 86 -23.69 1.23 7.33
C GLY A 86 -23.01 0.12 8.14
N SER A 87 -23.73 -1.00 8.34
CA SER A 87 -23.14 -2.18 8.96
C SER A 87 -21.98 -2.74 8.15
N LEU A 88 -21.03 -3.39 8.83
CA LEU A 88 -19.86 -3.99 8.20
C LEU A 88 -20.26 -4.95 7.07
N VAL A 89 -21.30 -5.76 7.30
CA VAL A 89 -21.84 -6.70 6.30
C VAL A 89 -22.38 -5.95 5.09
N LYS A 90 -23.19 -4.91 5.30
CA LYS A 90 -23.75 -4.13 4.19
C LYS A 90 -22.66 -3.45 3.37
N LEU A 91 -21.67 -2.84 4.02
CA LEU A 91 -20.54 -2.19 3.34
C LEU A 91 -19.68 -3.20 2.58
N HIS A 92 -19.52 -4.41 3.11
CA HIS A 92 -18.83 -5.50 2.45
C HIS A 92 -19.57 -5.94 1.18
N ASP A 93 -20.87 -6.18 1.28
CA ASP A 93 -21.71 -6.60 0.15
C ASP A 93 -21.72 -5.54 -0.95
N GLN A 94 -21.87 -4.26 -0.59
CA GLN A 94 -21.79 -3.14 -1.53
C GLN A 94 -20.43 -3.08 -2.24
N ARG A 95 -19.33 -3.32 -1.51
CA ARG A 95 -18.00 -3.38 -2.12
C ARG A 95 -17.88 -4.55 -3.10
N ILE A 96 -18.36 -5.73 -2.72
CA ILE A 96 -18.36 -6.90 -3.61
C ILE A 96 -19.16 -6.61 -4.87
N GLU A 97 -20.35 -6.02 -4.74
CA GLU A 97 -21.21 -5.67 -5.88
C GLU A 97 -20.48 -4.71 -6.83
N VAL A 98 -19.83 -3.67 -6.29
CA VAL A 98 -19.02 -2.75 -7.10
C VAL A 98 -17.90 -3.53 -7.81
N PHE A 99 -17.09 -4.30 -7.09
CA PHE A 99 -15.95 -5.02 -7.69
C PHE A 99 -16.36 -6.10 -8.71
N THR A 100 -17.51 -6.73 -8.52
CA THR A 100 -18.04 -7.79 -9.41
C THR A 100 -18.99 -7.26 -10.48
N SER A 101 -19.29 -5.96 -10.47
CA SER A 101 -20.07 -5.33 -11.52
C SER A 101 -19.41 -5.52 -12.88
N LYS A 102 -20.23 -5.73 -13.91
CA LYS A 102 -19.77 -5.94 -15.28
C LYS A 102 -18.83 -4.83 -15.76
N GLU A 103 -19.16 -3.58 -15.45
CA GLU A 103 -18.35 -2.41 -15.80
C GLU A 103 -16.95 -2.48 -15.19
N ASN A 104 -16.83 -2.81 -13.90
CA ASN A 104 -15.53 -2.92 -13.25
C ASN A 104 -14.74 -4.14 -13.74
N LEU A 105 -15.39 -5.28 -13.98
CA LEU A 105 -14.73 -6.45 -14.56
C LEU A 105 -14.16 -6.15 -15.96
N GLU A 106 -14.94 -5.50 -16.83
CA GLU A 106 -14.47 -5.05 -18.15
C GLU A 106 -13.36 -4.01 -18.03
N TYR A 107 -13.44 -3.10 -17.06
CA TYR A 107 -12.35 -2.17 -16.77
C TYR A 107 -11.07 -2.90 -16.38
N PHE A 108 -11.12 -3.84 -15.44
CA PHE A 108 -9.94 -4.61 -15.02
C PHE A 108 -9.38 -5.48 -16.14
N GLU A 109 -10.22 -6.09 -16.99
CA GLU A 109 -9.76 -6.87 -18.15
C GLU A 109 -9.07 -5.98 -19.20
N ARG A 110 -9.55 -4.75 -19.38
CA ARG A 110 -8.89 -3.78 -20.24
C ARG A 110 -7.56 -3.31 -19.64
N VAL A 111 -7.52 -2.99 -18.35
CA VAL A 111 -6.30 -2.56 -17.67
C VAL A 111 -5.26 -3.66 -17.61
N SER A 112 -5.65 -4.93 -17.49
CA SER A 112 -4.70 -6.06 -17.49
C SER A 112 -3.98 -6.24 -18.84
N LYS A 113 -4.57 -5.72 -19.92
CA LYS A 113 -3.94 -5.67 -21.26
C LYS A 113 -2.99 -4.49 -21.41
N PHE A 114 -3.00 -3.53 -20.48
CA PHE A 114 -2.06 -2.42 -20.50
C PHE A 114 -0.69 -2.89 -20.02
N GLY A 115 0.34 -2.48 -20.75
CA GLY A 115 1.72 -2.84 -20.47
C GLY A 115 2.66 -2.01 -21.34
N THR A 116 3.96 -2.09 -21.05
CA THR A 116 4.96 -1.47 -21.92
C THR A 116 5.42 -2.48 -22.96
N GLU A 117 5.27 -2.14 -24.23
CA GLU A 117 5.92 -2.91 -25.31
C GLU A 117 7.43 -2.66 -25.27
N GLU A 118 8.15 -3.54 -24.56
CA GLU A 118 9.59 -3.45 -24.29
C GLU A 118 10.47 -3.23 -25.53
N LYS A 119 10.02 -3.70 -26.70
CA LYS A 119 10.72 -3.47 -27.98
C LYS A 119 10.85 -1.99 -28.35
N TYR A 120 9.95 -1.13 -27.86
CA TYR A 120 9.99 0.31 -28.07
C TYR A 120 10.72 1.07 -26.95
N ARG A 121 11.11 0.40 -25.86
CA ARG A 121 11.92 1.04 -24.82
C ARG A 121 13.27 1.42 -25.45
N PRO A 122 13.64 2.71 -25.43
CA PRO A 122 14.94 3.14 -25.94
C PRO A 122 16.03 2.40 -25.17
N LYS A 123 16.79 1.54 -25.85
CA LYS A 123 17.99 0.96 -25.26
C LYS A 123 18.95 2.11 -25.01
N GLY A 124 19.35 2.32 -23.76
CA GLY A 124 20.33 3.32 -23.43
C GLY A 124 21.61 3.11 -24.25
N GLN A 125 21.87 3.98 -25.22
CA GLN A 125 23.16 3.99 -25.91
C GLN A 125 24.18 4.61 -24.97
N PHE A 126 25.26 3.88 -24.72
CA PHE A 126 26.40 4.39 -23.97
C PHE A 126 26.96 5.62 -24.69
N SER A 127 26.98 6.76 -24.01
CA SER A 127 27.55 8.00 -24.54
C SER A 127 28.86 8.31 -23.84
N GLU A 128 30.00 8.14 -24.54
CA GLU A 128 31.29 8.63 -24.04
C GLU A 128 31.26 10.13 -23.76
N LEU A 129 30.49 10.89 -24.56
CA LEU A 129 30.38 12.35 -24.45
C LEU A 129 29.72 12.81 -23.14
N HIS A 130 28.94 11.94 -22.50
CA HIS A 130 28.22 12.20 -21.26
C HIS A 130 28.65 11.24 -20.14
N MET A 131 29.93 10.86 -20.09
CA MET A 131 30.50 9.97 -19.04
C MET A 131 29.72 8.65 -18.89
N GLY A 132 29.26 8.07 -19.99
CA GLY A 132 28.47 6.83 -19.99
C GLY A 132 26.98 6.99 -19.64
N MET A 133 26.51 8.22 -19.36
CA MET A 133 25.10 8.48 -19.10
C MET A 133 24.28 8.54 -20.40
N THR A 134 23.12 7.90 -20.37
CA THR A 134 22.19 7.85 -21.50
C THR A 134 21.26 9.06 -21.46
N GLY A 135 21.23 9.88 -22.51
CA GLY A 135 20.35 11.07 -22.59
C GLY A 135 20.94 12.23 -23.39
N SER A 136 20.16 13.31 -23.55
CA SER A 136 20.59 14.57 -24.20
C SER A 136 20.83 15.66 -23.15
N PHE A 137 21.83 15.44 -22.29
CA PHE A 137 22.17 16.43 -21.27
C PHE A 137 22.99 17.55 -21.90
N ARG A 138 22.59 18.81 -21.67
CA ARG A 138 23.41 19.97 -22.01
C ARG A 138 24.58 20.05 -21.02
N ASN A 139 25.81 20.10 -21.55
CA ASN A 139 27.00 20.28 -20.72
C ASN A 139 26.95 21.65 -20.03
N LEU A 140 26.93 21.65 -18.69
CA LEU A 140 27.10 22.84 -17.89
C LEU A 140 28.58 23.25 -17.96
N ARG A 141 28.88 24.38 -18.60
CA ARG A 141 30.21 25.01 -18.53
C ARG A 141 30.18 25.99 -17.37
N VAL A 142 31.01 25.74 -16.37
CA VAL A 142 31.27 26.68 -15.27
C VAL A 142 32.57 27.39 -15.61
N ASP A 143 32.55 28.72 -15.61
CA ASP A 143 33.72 29.60 -15.71
C ASP A 143 34.44 29.67 -14.35
#